data_AF-A0A966V135-F1
#
_entry.id   AF-A0A966V135-F1
#
_cell.length_a   1.000
_cell.length_b   1.000
_cell.length_c   1.000
_cell.angle_alpha   90.00
_cell.angle_beta   90.00
_cell.angle_gamma   90.00
#
_symmetry.space_group_name_H-M   'P 1'
#
loop_
_entity.id
_entity.type
_entity.pdbx_description
1 polymer ?
#
loop_
_entity_poly.entity_id
_entity_poly.type
_entity_poly.pdbx_seq_one_letter_code
_entity_poly.pdbx_strand_id
1 'polypeptide(L)'
;MKSLTDYVTENTRTFDFRIRLACEVDDTLIEKIKTVLEAYKIVSITKPKRLPIHESPEFPNLGPVEINIIDVCLSYPTTDALILSKVSERAGMHQSCIKVTPLNGPYEAALAGMEQSNLQKWGESVLATPEMTTTKPPADLVGDARVPVLIKELEATRRYEYSQAAGGKTTATKTSDTFPGDTVSPLGSRQIKLPTIKKISGK
;
A
#
# COMPACT_ATOMS: atom_id res chain seq x y z
N MET A 1 11.68 -4.88 -20.01
CA MET A 1 12.01 -4.46 -18.63
C MET A 1 11.59 -3.00 -18.52
N LYS A 2 10.74 -2.65 -17.55
CA LYS A 2 10.33 -1.25 -17.38
C LYS A 2 11.51 -0.43 -16.85
N SER A 3 11.55 0.87 -17.16
CA SER A 3 12.63 1.74 -16.67
C SER A 3 12.44 2.01 -15.18
N LEU A 4 13.52 2.38 -14.47
CA LEU A 4 13.44 2.72 -13.04
C LEU A 4 12.47 3.86 -12.78
N THR A 5 12.39 4.82 -13.71
CA THR A 5 11.42 5.92 -13.67
C THR A 5 9.99 5.41 -13.68
N ASP A 6 9.68 4.43 -14.55
CA ASP A 6 8.35 3.82 -14.63
C ASP A 6 7.99 3.07 -13.35
N TYR A 7 8.96 2.42 -12.70
CA TYR A 7 8.73 1.75 -11.42
C TYR A 7 8.46 2.73 -10.29
N VAL A 8 9.15 3.88 -10.26
CA VAL A 8 8.95 4.90 -9.23
C VAL A 8 7.58 5.57 -9.40
N THR A 9 7.17 5.86 -10.63
CA THR A 9 5.85 6.43 -10.91
C THR A 9 4.74 5.44 -10.59
N GLU A 10 4.88 4.17 -10.97
CA GLU A 10 3.91 3.11 -10.63
C GLU A 10 3.80 2.87 -9.11
N ASN A 11 4.88 3.06 -8.36
CA ASN A 11 4.89 2.84 -6.91
C ASN A 11 4.48 4.07 -6.09
N THR A 12 4.35 5.25 -6.70
CA THR A 12 3.93 6.46 -5.99
C THR A 12 2.42 6.37 -5.72
N ARG A 13 2.05 5.96 -4.51
CA ARG A 13 0.66 5.86 -4.07
C ARG A 13 0.25 7.12 -3.32
N THR A 14 -0.91 7.67 -3.66
CA THR A 14 -1.55 8.77 -2.95
C THR A 14 -2.72 8.26 -2.13
N PHE A 15 -2.93 8.86 -0.96
CA PHE A 15 -3.99 8.52 -0.04
C PHE A 15 -4.88 9.74 0.16
N ASP A 16 -6.12 9.63 -0.31
CA ASP A 16 -7.04 10.74 -0.37
C ASP A 16 -8.07 10.68 0.75
N PHE A 17 -8.21 11.77 1.49
CA PHE A 17 -9.11 11.92 2.62
C PHE A 17 -9.97 13.18 2.48
N ARG A 18 -11.22 13.07 2.92
CA ARG A 18 -12.15 14.17 3.07
C ARG A 18 -12.33 14.47 4.55
N ILE A 19 -11.97 15.67 4.95
CA ILE A 19 -12.13 16.18 6.32
C ILE A 19 -13.33 17.12 6.33
N ARG A 20 -14.30 16.86 7.19
CA ARG A 20 -15.46 17.70 7.42
C ARG A 20 -15.40 18.28 8.82
N LEU A 21 -15.57 19.60 8.91
CA LEU A 21 -15.49 20.37 10.15
C LEU A 21 -16.82 21.08 10.39
N ALA A 22 -17.43 20.83 11.55
CA ALA A 22 -18.65 21.50 12.00
C ALA A 22 -18.32 22.75 12.83
N CYS A 23 -17.58 23.69 12.25
CA CYS A 23 -17.17 24.95 12.88
C CYS A 23 -16.82 25.99 11.82
N GLU A 24 -16.88 27.26 12.20
CA GLU A 24 -16.36 28.36 11.39
C GLU A 24 -14.86 28.14 11.20
N VAL A 25 -14.44 28.07 9.94
CA VAL A 25 -13.03 27.89 9.60
C VAL A 25 -12.40 29.26 9.48
N ASP A 26 -11.64 29.62 10.50
CA ASP A 26 -10.71 30.75 10.47
C ASP A 26 -9.39 30.35 9.78
N ASP A 27 -8.68 31.31 9.20
CA ASP A 27 -7.40 31.09 8.51
C ASP A 27 -6.37 30.46 9.46
N THR A 28 -6.39 30.85 10.74
CA THR A 28 -5.51 30.28 11.77
C THR A 28 -5.76 28.79 12.03
N LEU A 29 -7.00 28.34 11.84
CA LEU A 29 -7.39 26.94 12.02
C LEU A 29 -6.89 26.10 10.83
N ILE A 30 -6.97 26.64 9.62
CA ILE A 30 -6.43 25.98 8.41
C ILE A 30 -4.92 25.77 8.55
N GLU A 31 -4.19 26.79 9.02
CA GLU A 31 -2.74 26.68 9.24
C GLU A 31 -2.39 25.57 10.24
N LYS A 32 -3.13 25.50 11.37
CA LYS A 32 -2.96 24.43 12.38
C LYS A 32 -3.18 23.05 11.78
N ILE A 33 -4.22 22.87 10.97
CA ILE A 33 -4.52 21.60 10.29
C ILE A 33 -3.41 21.26 9.30
N LYS A 34 -2.94 22.24 8.54
CA LYS A 34 -1.84 22.05 7.59
C LYS A 34 -0.56 21.60 8.29
N THR A 35 -0.19 22.22 9.41
CA THR A 35 1.00 21.82 10.20
C THR A 35 0.92 20.36 10.67
N VAL A 36 -0.26 19.87 11.03
CA VAL A 36 -0.45 18.45 11.39
C VAL A 36 -0.26 17.55 10.18
N LEU A 37 -0.89 17.92 9.06
CA LEU A 37 -0.87 17.10 7.85
C LEU A 37 0.51 17.11 7.16
N GLU A 38 1.33 18.13 7.37
CA GLU A 38 2.72 18.20 6.90
C GLU A 38 3.57 17.02 7.41
N ALA A 39 3.27 16.48 8.60
CA ALA A 39 3.93 15.28 9.12
C ALA A 39 3.75 14.05 8.21
N TYR A 40 2.69 14.02 7.41
CA TYR A 40 2.36 12.93 6.47
C TYR A 40 2.66 13.26 5.02
N LYS A 41 3.38 14.36 4.77
CA LYS A 41 3.72 14.89 3.44
C LYS A 41 2.48 15.09 2.57
N ILE A 42 2.01 16.33 2.57
CA ILE A 42 0.88 16.78 1.76
C ILE A 42 1.29 16.80 0.27
N VAL A 43 0.48 16.18 -0.58
CA VAL A 43 0.56 16.29 -2.03
C VAL A 43 -0.33 17.44 -2.52
N SER A 44 -1.57 17.49 -2.04
CA SER A 44 -2.52 18.58 -2.33
C SER A 44 -3.52 18.77 -1.20
N ILE A 45 -3.90 20.02 -0.96
CA ILE A 45 -5.00 20.42 -0.06
C ILE A 45 -5.93 21.34 -0.85
N THR A 46 -7.23 21.05 -0.78
CA THR A 46 -8.27 21.90 -1.36
C THR A 46 -8.67 23.00 -0.38
N LYS A 47 -9.04 24.17 -0.89
CA LYS A 47 -9.61 25.26 -0.07
C LYS A 47 -10.90 24.77 0.61
N PRO A 48 -11.20 25.23 1.84
CA PRO A 48 -12.42 24.83 2.55
C PRO A 48 -13.66 25.21 1.74
N LYS A 49 -14.49 24.23 1.42
CA LYS A 49 -15.79 24.43 0.78
C LYS A 49 -16.85 24.51 1.87
N ARG A 50 -17.43 25.68 2.05
CA ARG A 50 -18.52 25.91 3.01
C ARG A 50 -19.84 25.40 2.43
N LEU A 51 -20.47 24.47 3.12
CA LEU A 51 -21.83 24.04 2.84
C LEU A 51 -22.83 24.98 3.52
N PRO A 52 -24.02 25.17 2.92
CA PRO A 52 -25.14 25.86 3.60
C PRO A 52 -25.50 25.17 4.92
N ILE A 53 -26.03 25.94 5.88
CA ILE A 53 -26.46 25.42 7.19
C ILE A 53 -27.63 24.46 6.97
N HIS A 54 -27.42 23.18 7.29
CA HIS A 54 -28.44 22.14 7.22
C HIS A 54 -28.16 21.07 8.28
N GLU A 55 -29.18 20.29 8.63
CA GLU A 55 -28.99 19.10 9.46
C GLU A 55 -28.30 18.02 8.63
N SER A 56 -27.05 17.70 8.97
CA SER A 56 -26.29 16.63 8.32
C SER A 56 -26.28 15.37 9.18
N PRO A 57 -26.43 14.18 8.58
CA PRO A 57 -26.31 12.91 9.30
C PRO A 57 -24.92 12.68 9.92
N GLU A 58 -23.91 13.43 9.50
CA GLU A 58 -22.53 13.30 9.98
C GLU A 58 -22.32 13.86 11.39
N PHE A 59 -23.15 14.82 11.79
CA PHE A 59 -23.03 15.54 13.07
C PHE A 59 -24.35 15.48 13.86
N PRO A 60 -24.79 14.28 14.28
CA PRO A 60 -26.11 14.11 14.92
C PRO A 60 -26.25 14.88 16.24
N ASN A 61 -25.14 15.15 16.92
CA ASN A 61 -25.15 15.84 18.22
C ASN A 61 -25.18 17.37 18.11
N LEU A 62 -24.89 17.94 16.94
CA LEU A 62 -24.65 19.38 16.78
C LEU A 62 -25.83 20.13 16.15
N GLY A 63 -26.86 19.43 15.66
CA GLY A 63 -28.04 20.05 15.04
C GLY A 63 -27.69 20.75 13.70
N PRO A 64 -28.41 21.81 13.32
CA PRO A 64 -28.13 22.57 12.10
C PRO A 64 -26.88 23.43 12.28
N VAL A 65 -25.76 23.00 11.69
CA VAL A 65 -24.46 23.68 11.76
C VAL A 65 -23.88 23.83 10.36
N GLU A 66 -23.01 24.83 10.20
CA GLU A 66 -22.21 24.98 9.00
C GLU A 66 -21.12 23.90 8.92
N ILE A 67 -20.93 23.35 7.72
CA ILE A 67 -19.95 22.28 7.48
C ILE A 67 -18.96 22.77 6.45
N ASN A 68 -17.68 22.68 6.80
CA ASN A 68 -16.57 22.98 5.92
C ASN A 68 -15.89 21.68 5.47
N ILE A 69 -15.86 21.44 4.16
CA ILE A 69 -15.23 20.27 3.55
C ILE A 69 -13.82 20.65 3.06
N ILE A 70 -12.82 19.89 3.48
CA ILE A 70 -11.43 19.99 3.05
C ILE A 70 -11.01 18.63 2.48
N ASP A 71 -10.68 18.60 1.19
CA ASP A 71 -10.13 17.41 0.55
C ASP A 71 -8.58 17.46 0.62
N VAL A 72 -7.96 16.38 1.09
CA VAL A 72 -6.52 16.27 1.35
C VAL A 72 -5.97 15.01 0.68
N CYS A 73 -4.87 15.15 -0.07
CA CYS A 73 -4.12 14.04 -0.64
C CYS A 73 -2.77 13.93 0.09
N LEU A 74 -2.52 12.78 0.71
CA LEU A 74 -1.30 12.48 1.46
C LEU A 74 -0.42 11.48 0.70
N SER A 75 0.90 11.60 0.87
CA SER A 75 1.86 10.67 0.26
C SER A 75 2.13 9.44 1.15
N TYR A 76 1.92 9.55 2.46
CA TYR A 76 2.14 8.46 3.40
C TYR A 76 0.82 7.80 3.82
N PRO A 77 0.81 6.47 4.00
CA PRO A 77 -0.36 5.76 4.46
C PRO A 77 -0.71 6.18 5.88
N THR A 78 -1.99 6.41 6.14
CA THR A 78 -2.51 6.84 7.44
C THR A 78 -3.96 6.37 7.59
N THR A 79 -4.41 6.21 8.82
CA THR A 79 -5.81 5.90 9.13
C THR A 79 -6.62 7.17 9.40
N ASP A 80 -7.90 7.12 9.06
CA ASP A 80 -8.88 8.18 9.33
C ASP A 80 -8.95 8.56 10.81
N ALA A 81 -8.91 7.57 11.71
CA ALA A 81 -8.89 7.78 13.15
C ALA A 81 -7.64 8.52 13.64
N LEU A 82 -6.48 8.28 13.01
CA LEU A 82 -5.23 8.97 13.35
C LEU A 82 -5.25 10.43 12.89
N ILE A 83 -5.77 10.71 11.69
CA ILE A 83 -5.94 12.09 11.21
C ILE A 83 -6.90 12.83 12.14
N LEU A 84 -8.01 12.20 12.51
CA LEU A 84 -9.01 12.79 13.40
C LEU A 84 -8.40 13.15 14.76
N SER A 85 -7.66 12.24 15.39
CA SER A 85 -7.04 12.51 16.69
C SER A 85 -6.00 13.63 16.61
N LYS A 86 -5.15 13.62 15.59
CA LYS A 86 -4.11 14.63 15.40
C LYS A 86 -4.67 16.01 15.05
N VAL A 87 -5.71 16.06 14.22
CA VAL A 87 -6.42 17.30 13.89
C VAL A 87 -7.15 17.83 15.13
N SER A 88 -7.81 16.97 15.91
CA SER A 88 -8.47 17.35 17.17
C SER A 88 -7.47 17.94 18.18
N GLU A 89 -6.32 17.27 18.39
CA GLU A 89 -5.26 17.73 19.29
C GLU A 89 -4.73 19.12 18.94
N ARG A 90 -4.51 19.41 17.64
CA ARG A 90 -3.93 20.69 17.22
C ARG A 90 -4.95 21.80 17.01
N ALA A 91 -6.14 21.47 16.50
CA ALA A 91 -7.22 22.44 16.32
C ALA A 91 -7.85 22.84 17.66
N GLY A 92 -7.69 22.03 18.71
CA GLY A 92 -8.31 22.28 20.02
C GLY A 92 -9.81 22.05 20.00
N MET A 93 -10.29 21.19 19.10
CA MET A 93 -11.70 20.89 18.89
C MET A 93 -12.05 19.51 19.40
N HIS A 94 -13.28 19.34 19.89
CA HIS A 94 -13.78 18.03 20.26
C HIS A 94 -13.90 17.11 19.04
N GLN A 95 -13.61 15.82 19.21
CA GLN A 95 -13.65 14.81 18.16
C GLN A 95 -15.04 14.72 17.48
N SER A 96 -16.12 15.01 18.20
CA SER A 96 -17.48 15.03 17.63
C SER A 96 -17.73 16.12 16.58
N CYS A 97 -16.90 17.17 16.53
CA CYS A 97 -17.03 18.25 15.56
C CYS A 97 -16.23 18.00 14.28
N ILE A 98 -15.49 16.88 14.21
CA ILE A 98 -14.60 16.54 13.10
C ILE A 98 -14.97 15.16 12.59
N LYS A 99 -15.20 15.06 11.28
CA LYS A 99 -15.37 13.77 10.60
C LYS A 99 -14.32 13.64 9.50
N VAL A 100 -13.51 12.59 9.57
CA VAL A 100 -12.57 12.22 8.51
C VAL A 100 -13.11 10.99 7.82
N THR A 101 -13.08 10.97 6.49
CA THR A 101 -13.52 9.82 5.69
C THR A 101 -12.58 9.66 4.49
N PRO A 102 -12.14 8.44 4.14
CA PRO A 102 -11.37 8.22 2.94
C PRO A 102 -12.21 8.56 1.69
N LEU A 103 -11.61 9.20 0.69
CA LEU A 103 -12.32 9.66 -0.51
C LEU A 103 -12.91 8.48 -1.31
N ASN A 104 -12.19 7.36 -1.35
CA ASN A 104 -12.62 6.11 -1.99
C ASN A 104 -13.39 5.19 -1.02
N GLY A 105 -13.90 5.73 0.09
CA GLY A 105 -14.65 4.97 1.08
C GLY A 105 -16.07 4.62 0.61
N PRO A 106 -16.67 3.54 1.14
CA PRO A 106 -18.05 3.17 0.83
C PRO A 106 -19.03 4.29 1.20
N TYR A 107 -18.78 5.01 2.30
CA TYR A 107 -19.60 6.13 2.74
C TYR A 107 -19.69 7.27 1.71
N GLU A 108 -18.56 7.66 1.11
CA GLU A 108 -18.53 8.71 0.08
C GLU A 108 -19.18 8.23 -1.22
N ALA A 109 -18.97 6.96 -1.58
CA ALA A 109 -19.61 6.36 -2.74
C ALA A 109 -21.14 6.33 -2.59
N ALA A 110 -21.64 6.05 -1.38
CA ALA A 110 -23.07 6.06 -1.05
C ALA A 110 -23.65 7.46 -1.21
N LEU A 111 -22.98 8.45 -0.63
CA LEU A 111 -23.41 9.84 -0.66
C LEU A 111 -23.40 10.41 -2.09
N ALA A 112 -22.42 10.01 -2.91
CA ALA A 112 -22.32 10.39 -4.31
C ALA A 112 -23.29 9.63 -5.22
N GLY A 113 -24.04 8.64 -4.70
CA GLY A 113 -24.92 7.78 -5.50
C GLY A 113 -24.17 6.87 -6.49
N MET A 114 -22.86 6.69 -6.29
CA MET A 114 -22.00 5.82 -7.11
C MET A 114 -21.85 4.41 -6.53
N GLU A 115 -22.59 4.09 -5.46
CA GLU A 115 -22.60 2.75 -4.87
C GLU A 115 -23.01 1.69 -5.91
N GLN A 116 -22.03 0.89 -6.34
CA GLN A 116 -22.23 -0.24 -7.26
C GLN A 116 -22.79 -1.49 -6.55
N SER A 117 -23.07 -1.41 -5.25
CA SER A 117 -23.63 -2.51 -4.45
C SER A 117 -25.06 -2.90 -4.89
N ASN A 118 -25.70 -2.10 -5.74
CA ASN A 118 -26.95 -2.46 -6.41
C ASN A 118 -26.74 -2.48 -7.93
N LEU A 119 -26.14 -3.56 -8.46
CA LEU A 119 -26.01 -3.84 -9.90
C LEU A 119 -27.37 -3.93 -10.65
N GLN A 120 -28.50 -3.87 -9.95
CA GLN A 120 -29.83 -3.82 -10.56
C GLN A 120 -30.18 -2.41 -11.07
N LYS A 121 -30.98 -2.40 -12.15
CA LYS A 121 -31.53 -1.18 -12.75
C LYS A 121 -32.23 -0.32 -11.70
N TRP A 122 -32.03 0.98 -11.79
CA TRP A 122 -32.73 1.99 -10.98
C TRP A 122 -34.25 1.73 -10.98
N GLY A 123 -34.84 1.49 -9.80
CA GLY A 123 -36.30 1.40 -9.60
C GLY A 123 -36.85 0.03 -9.19
N GLU A 124 -36.05 -1.05 -9.22
CA GLU A 124 -36.50 -2.37 -8.78
C GLU A 124 -35.89 -2.71 -7.41
N SER A 125 -36.74 -2.82 -6.38
CA SER A 125 -36.32 -3.27 -5.05
C SER A 125 -36.02 -4.78 -5.08
N VAL A 126 -34.83 -5.18 -4.59
CA VAL A 126 -34.42 -6.59 -4.46
C VAL A 126 -35.41 -7.39 -3.60
N LEU A 127 -36.13 -6.73 -2.70
CA LEU A 127 -37.17 -7.35 -1.86
C LEU A 127 -38.46 -7.64 -2.66
N ALA A 128 -38.69 -6.95 -3.78
CA ALA A 128 -39.88 -7.11 -4.60
C ALA A 128 -39.72 -8.17 -5.70
N THR A 129 -38.49 -8.60 -6.01
CA THR A 129 -38.24 -9.70 -6.94
C THR A 129 -38.47 -11.05 -6.24
N PRO A 130 -39.47 -11.87 -6.64
CA PRO A 130 -39.82 -13.11 -5.97
C PRO A 130 -38.77 -14.23 -6.17
N GLU A 131 -37.92 -14.11 -7.19
CA GLU A 131 -36.86 -15.06 -7.49
C GLU A 131 -35.49 -14.41 -7.24
N MET A 132 -34.70 -14.97 -6.33
CA MET A 132 -33.30 -14.61 -6.13
C MET A 132 -32.45 -15.19 -7.26
N THR A 133 -32.51 -14.59 -8.45
CA THR A 133 -31.62 -14.98 -9.56
C THR A 133 -30.23 -14.40 -9.30
N THR A 134 -29.36 -15.17 -8.67
CA THR A 134 -27.92 -14.88 -8.71
C THR A 134 -27.45 -15.15 -10.14
N THR A 135 -26.68 -14.23 -10.73
CA THR A 135 -26.00 -14.51 -11.99
C THR A 135 -25.13 -15.74 -11.78
N LYS A 136 -25.42 -16.82 -12.51
CA LYS A 136 -24.66 -18.07 -12.39
C LYS A 136 -23.18 -17.73 -12.59
N PRO A 137 -22.29 -18.06 -11.63
CA PRO A 137 -20.87 -17.79 -11.80
C PRO A 137 -20.38 -18.43 -13.10
N PRO A 138 -19.38 -17.83 -13.77
CA PRO A 138 -18.80 -18.40 -14.99
C PRO A 138 -18.52 -19.89 -14.79
N ALA A 139 -18.91 -20.72 -15.76
CA ALA A 139 -18.77 -22.18 -15.64
C ALA A 139 -17.31 -22.59 -15.37
N ASP A 140 -16.35 -21.80 -15.86
CA ASP A 140 -14.91 -21.98 -15.68
C ASP A 140 -14.42 -21.77 -14.24
N LEU A 141 -15.26 -21.19 -13.37
CA LEU A 141 -14.96 -20.92 -11.96
C LEU A 141 -15.49 -21.98 -11.00
N VAL A 142 -16.29 -22.95 -11.49
CA VAL A 142 -16.99 -23.91 -10.62
C VAL A 142 -16.76 -25.36 -11.06
N GLY A 143 -16.50 -26.22 -10.08
CA GLY A 143 -16.41 -27.67 -10.27
C GLY A 143 -15.19 -28.12 -11.07
N ASP A 144 -15.33 -29.24 -11.78
CA ASP A 144 -14.23 -29.89 -12.51
C ASP A 144 -13.63 -28.99 -13.61
N ALA A 145 -14.42 -28.05 -14.14
CA ALA A 145 -13.97 -27.09 -15.14
C ALA A 145 -12.90 -26.10 -14.61
N ARG A 146 -12.84 -25.86 -13.28
CA ARG A 146 -11.85 -24.95 -12.66
C ARG A 146 -10.47 -25.58 -12.49
N VAL A 147 -10.40 -26.91 -12.38
CA VAL A 147 -9.16 -27.66 -12.15
C VAL A 147 -8.08 -27.35 -13.22
N PRO A 148 -8.35 -27.44 -14.53
CA PRO A 148 -7.34 -27.13 -15.55
C PRO A 148 -6.92 -25.66 -15.57
N VAL A 149 -7.84 -24.74 -15.25
CA VAL A 149 -7.54 -23.29 -15.18
C VAL A 149 -6.60 -22.99 -14.02
N LEU A 150 -6.82 -23.59 -12.84
CA LEU A 150 -5.94 -23.45 -11.68
C LEU A 150 -4.54 -24.01 -11.93
N ILE A 151 -4.44 -25.16 -12.60
CA ILE A 151 -3.13 -25.74 -12.97
C ILE A 151 -2.39 -24.78 -13.92
N LYS A 152 -3.09 -24.20 -14.89
CA LYS A 152 -2.51 -23.22 -15.83
C LYS A 152 -2.06 -21.93 -15.12
N GLU A 153 -2.84 -21.42 -14.17
CA GLU A 153 -2.46 -20.28 -13.33
C GLU A 153 -1.21 -20.60 -12.48
N LEU A 154 -1.15 -21.79 -11.85
CA LEU A 154 -0.01 -22.25 -11.04
C LEU A 154 1.26 -22.45 -11.87
N GLU A 155 1.16 -23.00 -13.08
CA GLU A 155 2.28 -23.12 -13.99
C GLU A 155 2.81 -21.75 -14.42
N ALA A 156 1.91 -20.78 -14.67
CA ALA A 156 2.30 -19.42 -14.97
C ALA A 156 3.02 -18.77 -13.77
N THR A 157 2.51 -18.92 -12.54
CA THR A 157 3.19 -18.38 -11.35
C THR A 157 4.53 -19.05 -11.08
N ARG A 158 4.65 -20.38 -11.27
CA ARG A 158 5.94 -21.10 -11.14
C ARG A 158 6.99 -20.61 -12.13
N ARG A 159 6.59 -20.17 -13.33
CA ARG A 159 7.54 -19.58 -14.30
C ARG A 159 8.12 -18.25 -13.83
N TYR A 160 7.48 -17.56 -12.88
CA TYR A 160 7.98 -16.32 -12.31
C TYR A 160 8.79 -16.52 -11.01
N GLU A 161 8.91 -17.75 -10.49
CA GLU A 161 9.81 -18.04 -9.38
C GLU A 161 11.28 -18.16 -9.86
N TYR A 162 12.00 -17.06 -9.63
CA TYR A 162 13.46 -16.89 -9.55
C TYR A 162 14.29 -17.28 -10.79
N SER A 163 14.83 -16.25 -11.45
CA SER A 163 15.97 -16.35 -12.36
C SER A 163 17.23 -16.79 -11.60
N GLN A 164 17.33 -18.08 -11.29
CA GLN A 164 18.43 -18.70 -10.53
C GLN A 164 18.57 -18.13 -9.10
N ALA A 165 18.84 -19.00 -8.13
CA ALA A 165 19.25 -18.54 -6.81
C ALA A 165 20.39 -17.52 -6.96
N ALA A 166 20.37 -16.45 -6.17
CA ALA A 166 21.43 -15.45 -6.12
C ALA A 166 22.80 -16.16 -6.01
N GLY A 167 23.58 -16.11 -7.09
CA GLY A 167 24.80 -16.91 -7.27
C GLY A 167 24.68 -17.96 -8.38
N GLY A 168 24.44 -17.53 -9.63
CA GLY A 168 24.58 -18.41 -10.79
C GLY A 168 26.01 -18.97 -10.93
N LYS A 169 26.36 -19.57 -12.07
CA LYS A 169 27.73 -20.01 -12.39
C LYS A 169 28.66 -18.81 -12.67
N THR A 170 28.85 -17.93 -11.70
CA THR A 170 29.83 -16.85 -11.77
C THR A 170 31.06 -17.23 -10.96
N THR A 171 32.25 -17.09 -11.54
CA THR A 171 33.51 -17.26 -10.81
C THR A 171 33.59 -16.28 -9.64
N ALA A 172 34.08 -16.76 -8.49
CA ALA A 172 34.18 -15.99 -7.25
C ALA A 172 34.77 -14.58 -7.48
N THR A 173 34.07 -13.56 -7.00
CA THR A 173 34.45 -12.15 -7.13
C THR A 173 35.78 -11.90 -6.41
N LYS A 174 36.78 -11.35 -7.10
CA LYS A 174 38.01 -10.86 -6.47
C LYS A 174 37.72 -9.49 -5.86
N THR A 175 37.79 -9.38 -4.54
CA THR A 175 37.71 -8.11 -3.82
C THR A 175 39.06 -7.37 -3.90
N SER A 176 39.05 -6.06 -3.67
CA SER A 176 40.24 -5.20 -3.77
C SER A 176 41.34 -5.49 -2.74
N ASP A 177 41.10 -6.41 -1.81
CA ASP A 177 42.04 -6.82 -0.76
C ASP A 177 42.84 -8.09 -1.10
N THR A 178 42.71 -8.66 -2.30
CA THR A 178 43.49 -9.86 -2.68
C THR A 178 44.77 -9.52 -3.44
N PHE A 179 45.93 -9.76 -2.82
CA PHE A 179 47.23 -9.69 -3.48
C PHE A 179 47.64 -11.08 -4.02
N PRO A 180 48.50 -11.18 -5.06
CA PRO A 180 48.93 -12.45 -5.61
C PRO A 180 49.77 -13.24 -4.58
N GLY A 181 49.10 -14.06 -3.77
CA GLY A 181 49.71 -14.85 -2.69
C GLY A 181 48.74 -15.25 -1.57
N ASP A 182 47.58 -14.60 -1.45
CA ASP A 182 46.66 -14.78 -0.31
C ASP A 182 45.87 -16.10 -0.27
N THR A 183 46.03 -16.98 -1.27
CA THR A 183 45.37 -18.30 -1.25
C THR A 183 46.17 -19.36 -0.48
N VAL A 184 47.33 -19.02 0.07
CA VAL A 184 48.23 -19.95 0.77
C VAL A 184 48.77 -19.31 2.05
N SER A 185 48.25 -19.73 3.21
CA SER A 185 48.72 -19.24 4.51
C SER A 185 50.21 -19.55 4.73
N PRO A 186 51.01 -18.62 5.27
CA PRO A 186 52.46 -18.80 5.45
C PRO A 186 52.83 -19.80 6.55
N LEU A 187 51.88 -20.16 7.40
CA LEU A 187 52.05 -21.15 8.46
C LEU A 187 51.07 -22.31 8.20
N GLY A 188 51.62 -23.48 7.85
CA GLY A 188 50.90 -24.76 7.91
C GLY A 188 50.24 -25.28 6.63
N SER A 189 50.26 -24.56 5.52
CA SER A 189 49.59 -24.98 4.28
C SER A 189 50.41 -25.94 3.37
N ARG A 190 51.71 -26.13 3.65
CA ARG A 190 52.57 -27.06 2.91
C ARG A 190 53.13 -28.13 3.84
N GLN A 191 52.79 -29.41 3.59
CA GLN A 191 53.47 -30.54 4.22
C GLN A 191 54.96 -30.53 3.82
N ILE A 192 55.86 -30.60 4.81
CA ILE A 192 57.31 -30.69 4.59
C ILE A 192 57.60 -32.06 3.95
N LYS A 193 58.16 -32.08 2.74
CA LYS A 193 58.59 -33.33 2.09
C LYS A 193 59.84 -33.86 2.82
N LEU A 194 59.72 -35.00 3.50
CA LEU A 194 60.89 -35.66 4.08
C LEU A 194 61.82 -36.15 2.96
N PRO A 195 63.15 -35.95 3.06
CA PRO A 195 64.08 -36.45 2.07
C PRO A 195 64.11 -37.98 2.09
N THR A 196 63.97 -38.60 0.92
CA THR A 196 64.08 -40.05 0.75
C THR A 196 65.51 -40.53 1.00
N ILE A 197 65.68 -41.44 1.96
CA ILE A 197 66.96 -42.09 2.31
C ILE A 197 67.37 -43.03 1.16
N LYS A 198 68.49 -42.74 0.49
CA LYS A 198 69.08 -43.63 -0.52
C LYS A 198 69.70 -44.83 0.19
N LYS A 199 69.11 -46.03 0.07
CA LYS A 199 69.74 -47.27 0.55
C LYS A 199 71.04 -47.48 -0.22
N ILE A 200 72.16 -47.55 0.51
CA ILE A 200 73.47 -47.90 -0.03
C ILE A 200 73.42 -49.39 -0.41
N SER A 201 73.48 -49.69 -1.70
CA SER A 201 73.77 -51.04 -2.19
C SER A 201 75.20 -51.37 -1.78
N GLY A 202 75.36 -52.31 -0.85
CA GLY A 202 76.64 -52.96 -0.61
C GLY A 202 77.11 -53.69 -1.87
N LYS A 203 78.44 -53.72 -2.04
CA LYS A 203 79.12 -54.72 -2.86
C LYS A 203 78.90 -56.12 -2.30
#